data_AF-A0A538GV85-F1
#
_entry.id   AF-A0A538GV85-F1
#
_cell.length_a   1.000
_cell.length_b   1.000
_cell.length_c   1.000
_cell.angle_alpha   90.00
_cell.angle_beta   90.00
_cell.angle_gamma   90.00
#
_symmetry.space_group_name_H-M   'P 1'
#
loop_
_entity.id
_entity.type
_entity.pdbx_description
1 polymer ?
#
loop_
_entity_poly.entity_id
_entity_poly.type
_entity_poly.pdbx_seq_one_letter_code
_entity_poly.pdbx_strand_id
1 'polypeptide(L)' 'MRFPVVLFDLDGTVIDSGAIILASMRHAAKEVLGAEVPDEELMAAVGGPGLEAQMHALS' A
#
# COMPACT_ATOMS: atom_id res chain seq x y z
N MET A 1 12.69 -31.01 -9.16
CA MET A 1 12.28 -29.68 -8.66
C MET A 1 11.88 -29.81 -7.20
N ARG A 2 12.27 -28.87 -6.33
CA ARG A 2 12.00 -28.96 -4.88
C ARG A 2 10.57 -28.50 -4.50
N PHE A 3 9.95 -27.64 -5.31
CA PHE A 3 8.53 -27.27 -5.22
C PHE A 3 7.92 -27.24 -6.63
N PRO A 4 6.83 -27.99 -6.89
CA PRO A 4 6.20 -28.03 -8.21
C PRO A 4 5.34 -26.80 -8.51
N VAL A 5 4.90 -26.08 -7.48
CA VAL A 5 4.11 -24.84 -7.58
C VAL A 5 4.58 -23.88 -6.50
N VAL A 6 4.62 -22.58 -6.83
CA VAL A 6 4.96 -21.49 -5.92
C VAL A 6 3.91 -20.39 -6.10
N LEU A 7 3.40 -19.87 -4.97
CA LEU A 7 2.51 -18.72 -4.92
C LEU A 7 3.34 -17.49 -4.58
N PHE A 8 3.11 -16.41 -5.32
CA PHE A 8 3.76 -15.13 -5.10
C PHE A 8 2.71 -14.11 -4.70
N ASP A 9 3.08 -13.27 -3.74
CA ASP A 9 2.42 -11.98 -3.60
C ASP A 9 2.64 -11.15 -4.88
N LEU A 10 1.76 -10.18 -5.15
CA LEU A 10 1.83 -9.39 -6.37
C LEU A 10 2.74 -8.16 -6.17
N ASP A 11 2.34 -7.30 -5.24
CA ASP A 11 2.93 -5.99 -5.02
C ASP A 11 4.25 -6.09 -4.24
N GLY A 12 5.32 -5.52 -4.78
CA GLY A 12 6.66 -5.62 -4.19
C GLY A 12 7.33 -6.99 -4.33
N THR A 13 6.66 -7.99 -4.92
CA THR A 13 7.23 -9.32 -5.21
C THR A 13 7.31 -9.59 -6.71
N VAL A 14 6.16 -9.58 -7.41
CA VAL A 14 6.13 -9.77 -8.88
C VAL A 14 6.21 -8.42 -9.59
N ILE A 15 5.59 -7.39 -9.03
CA ILE A 15 5.54 -6.03 -9.59
C ILE A 15 6.24 -5.06 -8.63
N ASP A 16 7.14 -4.23 -9.14
CA ASP A 16 7.71 -3.10 -8.38
C ASP A 16 6.70 -1.93 -8.34
N SER A 17 5.66 -2.08 -7.51
CA SER A 17 4.52 -1.16 -7.43
C SER A 17 4.63 -0.10 -6.33
N GLY A 18 5.68 -0.12 -5.50
CA GLY A 18 5.79 0.71 -4.30
C GLY A 18 5.61 2.20 -4.55
N ALA A 19 6.23 2.73 -5.61
CA ALA A 19 6.12 4.15 -5.97
C ALA A 19 4.70 4.54 -6.42
N ILE A 20 4.01 3.66 -7.14
CA ILE A 20 2.65 3.91 -7.63
C ILE A 20 1.64 3.82 -6.49
N ILE A 21 1.81 2.86 -5.57
CA ILE A 21 1.01 2.74 -4.36
C ILE A 21 1.13 4.04 -3.53
N LEU A 22 2.36 4.50 -3.27
CA LEU A 22 2.59 5.73 -2.53
C LEU A 22 1.92 6.95 -3.19
N ALA A 23 2.07 7.11 -4.51
CA ALA A 23 1.45 8.20 -5.25
C ALA A 23 -0.08 8.17 -5.13
N SER A 24 -0.69 6.97 -5.22
CA SER A 24 -2.13 6.79 -5.04
C SER A 24 -2.57 7.14 -3.63
N MET A 25 -1.85 6.69 -2.60
CA MET A 25 -2.20 6.96 -1.20
C MET A 25 -2.10 8.46 -0.90
N ARG A 26 -1.05 9.12 -1.38
CA ARG A 26 -0.87 10.57 -1.23
C ARG A 26 -2.03 11.34 -1.88
N HIS A 27 -2.43 10.94 -3.08
CA HIS A 27 -3.56 11.57 -3.76
C HIS A 27 -4.86 11.37 -2.97
N ALA A 28 -5.14 10.15 -2.49
CA ALA A 28 -6.33 9.85 -1.71
C ALA A 28 -6.37 10.62 -0.37
N ALA A 29 -5.26 10.63 0.38
CA ALA A 29 -5.18 11.38 1.63
C ALA A 29 -5.44 12.87 1.42
N LYS A 30 -4.91 13.45 0.34
CA LYS A 30 -5.15 14.85 0.00
C LYS A 30 -6.60 15.12 -0.42
N GLU A 31 -7.16 14.33 -1.33
CA GLU A 31 -8.48 14.61 -1.92
C GLU A 31 -9.65 14.19 -1.00
N VAL A 32 -9.48 13.11 -0.23
CA VAL A 32 -10.55 12.56 0.61
C VAL A 32 -10.46 13.09 2.04
N LEU A 33 -9.25 13.14 2.62
CA LEU A 33 -9.04 13.56 4.00
C LEU A 33 -8.63 15.03 4.13
N GLY A 34 -8.20 15.68 3.04
CA GLY A 34 -7.70 17.05 3.08
C GLY A 34 -6.36 17.20 3.79
N ALA A 35 -5.61 16.11 3.94
CA ALA A 35 -4.39 16.05 4.75
C ALA A 35 -3.15 15.75 3.91
N GLU A 36 -2.03 16.38 4.26
CA GLU A 36 -0.70 15.97 3.80
C GLU A 36 -0.07 15.08 4.86
N VAL A 37 -0.06 13.77 4.59
CA VAL A 37 0.46 12.73 5.50
C VAL A 37 1.88 12.35 5.06
N PRO A 38 2.83 12.15 6.00
CA PRO A 38 4.18 11.67 5.67
C PRO A 38 4.17 10.33 4.93
N ASP A 39 5.12 10.16 4.00
CA ASP A 39 5.21 8.93 3.19
C ASP A 39 5.40 7.67 4.05
N GLU A 40 6.12 7.76 5.17
CA GLU A 40 6.31 6.62 6.08
C GLU A 40 5.00 6.14 6.69
N GLU A 41 4.10 7.07 7.03
CA GLU A 41 2.80 6.77 7.62
C GLU A 41 1.84 6.20 6.57
N LEU A 42 1.85 6.76 5.35
CA LEU A 42 1.06 6.23 4.23
C LEU A 42 1.49 4.81 3.84
N MET A 43 2.78 4.49 3.98
CA MET A 43 3.32 3.17 3.64
C MET A 43 3.29 2.16 4.78
N ALA A 44 3.09 2.61 6.04
CA ALA A 44 3.19 1.77 7.23
C ALA A 44 2.26 0.56 7.22
N ALA A 45 1.12 0.66 6.52
CA ALA A 45 0.14 -0.40 6.45
C ALA A 45 0.00 -1.03 5.05
N VAL A 46 0.84 -0.64 4.07
CA VAL A 46 0.85 -1.22 2.71
C VAL A 46 1.27 -2.69 2.78
N GLY A 47 0.51 -3.57 2.11
CA GLY A 47 0.62 -5.03 2.26
C GLY A 47 -0.14 -5.61 3.47
N GLY A 48 -0.84 -4.76 4.24
CA GLY A 48 -1.70 -5.15 5.36
C GLY A 48 -3.17 -5.44 4.95
N PRO A 49 -4.15 -5.32 5.86
CA PRO A 49 -5.54 -5.79 5.68
C PRO A 49 -6.40 -5.05 4.63
N GLY A 50 -5.80 -4.19 3.80
CA GLY A 50 -6.46 -3.44 2.72
C GLY A 50 -6.75 -1.97 3.05
N LEU A 51 -7.15 -1.20 2.03
CA LEU A 51 -7.25 0.26 2.06
C LEU A 51 -8.19 0.83 3.13
N GLU A 52 -9.34 0.21 3.36
CA GLU A 52 -10.31 0.67 4.36
C GLU A 52 -9.72 0.66 5.77
N ALA A 53 -9.02 -0.43 6.13
CA ALA A 53 -8.34 -0.55 7.41
C ALA A 53 -7.20 0.47 7.56
N GLN A 54 -6.50 0.81 6.46
CA GLN A 54 -5.48 1.86 6.45
C GLN A 54 -6.07 3.24 6.72
N MET A 55 -7.19 3.58 6.07
CA MET A 55 -7.85 4.88 6.23
C MET A 55 -8.33 5.11 7.67
N HIS A 56 -8.83 4.07 8.34
CA HIS A 56 -9.18 4.13 9.76
C HIS A 56 -7.99 4.35 10.69
N ALA A 57 -6.77 3.95 10.29
CA ALA A 57 -5.57 4.18 11.10
C ALA A 57 -5.01 5.60 10.96
N LEU A 58 -5.37 6.32 9.88
CA LEU A 58 -4.93 7.68 9.56
C LEU A 58 -5.92 8.78 9.99
N SER A 59 -7.13 8.40 10.42
CA SER A 59 -8.19 9.29 10.92
C SER A 59 -8.08 9.52 12.43
#